data_AF-A0A923TL83-F1
#
_entry.id   AF-A0A923TL83-F1
#
_cell.length_a   1.000
_cell.length_b   1.000
_cell.length_c   1.000
_cell.angle_alpha   90.00
_cell.angle_beta   90.00
_cell.angle_gamma   90.00
#
_symmetry.space_group_name_H-M   'P 1'
#
loop_
_entity.id
_entity.type
_entity.pdbx_description
1 polymer ?
#
loop_
_entity_poly.entity_id
_entity_poly.type
_entity_poly.pdbx_seq_one_letter_code
_entity_poly.pdbx_strand_id
1 'polypeptide(L)'
;LNTTLTSVMPAHVIYPKVDTRPAGFSARWINTILRGQLGFGGAVFSDDLSMAGARLIDGKQVSYTEAAVAALMAGCDMVLLCNQSVGEGRAVDDLLDGLAEAQLKGQWEPLDASESRRRALLPLTRALAWPDLMASPAYIHAVGLIP
;
A
#
# COMPACT_ATOMS: atom_id res chain seq x y z
N LEU A 1 -5.48 -8.68 -16.07
CA LEU A 1 -5.15 -8.46 -14.64
C LEU A 1 -6.36 -8.04 -13.80
N ASN A 2 -7.33 -7.29 -14.34
CA ASN A 2 -8.44 -6.71 -13.56
C ASN A 2 -9.43 -7.66 -12.86
N THR A 3 -9.46 -8.96 -13.16
CA THR A 3 -10.46 -9.87 -12.59
C THR A 3 -9.90 -10.86 -11.57
N THR A 4 -8.58 -11.03 -11.48
CA THR A 4 -7.95 -12.00 -10.57
C THR A 4 -7.04 -11.37 -9.52
N LEU A 5 -6.45 -10.20 -9.80
CA LEU A 5 -5.55 -9.51 -8.87
C LEU A 5 -6.21 -8.22 -8.38
N THR A 6 -6.56 -8.18 -7.10
CA THR A 6 -7.31 -7.07 -6.49
C THR A 6 -6.41 -5.98 -5.91
N SER A 7 -5.18 -6.34 -5.52
CA SER A 7 -4.18 -5.39 -5.03
C SER A 7 -2.75 -5.81 -5.37
N VAL A 8 -1.82 -4.86 -5.33
CA VAL A 8 -0.37 -5.09 -5.44
C VAL A 8 0.39 -4.24 -4.43
N MET A 9 1.59 -4.70 -4.09
CA MET A 9 2.56 -3.98 -3.29
C MET A 9 3.87 -3.89 -4.11
N PRO A 10 4.31 -2.69 -4.54
CA PRO A 10 5.57 -2.51 -5.24
C PRO A 10 6.74 -2.83 -4.33
N ALA A 11 7.75 -3.51 -4.85
CA ALA A 11 8.97 -3.81 -4.09
C ALA A 11 9.81 -2.54 -3.83
N HIS A 12 10.51 -2.50 -2.70
CA HIS A 12 11.56 -1.51 -2.40
C HIS A 12 12.86 -1.77 -3.19
N VAL A 13 12.76 -1.78 -4.52
CA VAL A 13 13.85 -2.07 -5.45
C VAL A 13 13.95 -0.97 -6.50
N ILE A 14 15.19 -0.52 -6.76
CA ILE A 14 15.51 0.42 -7.83
C ILE A 14 15.84 -0.36 -9.10
N TYR A 15 15.16 0.00 -10.20
CA TYR A 15 15.42 -0.55 -11.52
C TYR A 15 16.04 0.55 -12.40
N PRO A 16 17.37 0.77 -12.35
CA PRO A 16 18.00 2.00 -12.84
C PRO A 16 17.85 2.24 -14.36
N LYS A 17 17.55 1.18 -15.12
CA LYS A 17 17.24 1.30 -16.56
C LYS A 17 15.81 1.82 -16.83
N VAL A 18 14.97 1.86 -15.80
CA VAL A 18 13.57 2.30 -15.87
C VAL A 18 13.38 3.57 -15.05
N ASP A 19 13.77 3.56 -13.78
CA ASP A 19 13.65 4.72 -12.88
C ASP A 19 14.77 4.67 -11.83
N THR A 20 15.25 5.84 -11.41
CA THR A 20 16.23 5.98 -10.32
C THR A 20 15.59 5.83 -8.95
N ARG A 21 14.26 5.95 -8.86
CA ARG A 21 13.50 5.76 -7.63
C ARG A 21 13.05 4.30 -7.46
N PRO A 22 12.89 3.83 -6.21
CA PRO A 22 12.27 2.53 -5.96
C PRO A 22 10.85 2.47 -6.56
N ALA A 23 10.39 1.26 -6.90
CA ALA A 23 9.11 1.08 -7.62
C ALA A 23 7.91 1.75 -6.93
N GLY A 24 7.87 1.73 -5.59
CA GLY A 24 6.81 2.37 -4.78
C GLY A 24 6.80 3.91 -4.81
N PHE A 25 7.88 4.55 -5.25
CA PHE A 25 8.01 6.01 -5.37
C PHE A 25 8.13 6.48 -6.83
N SER A 26 7.85 5.58 -7.78
CA SER A 26 7.99 5.83 -9.22
C SER A 26 6.63 5.89 -9.91
N ALA A 27 6.27 7.08 -10.38
CA ALA A 27 5.09 7.26 -11.23
C ALA A 27 5.23 6.53 -12.59
N ARG A 28 6.46 6.28 -13.04
CA ARG A 28 6.72 5.48 -14.24
C ARG A 28 6.31 4.03 -14.01
N TRP A 29 6.68 3.43 -12.88
CA TRP A 29 6.27 2.07 -12.54
C TRP A 29 4.77 1.96 -12.31
N ILE A 30 4.20 2.82 -11.48
CA ILE A 30 2.80 2.68 -11.06
C ILE A 30 1.84 3.21 -12.12
N ASN A 31 1.93 4.48 -12.51
CA ASN A 31 0.94 5.08 -13.40
C ASN A 31 1.17 4.70 -14.87
N THR A 32 2.43 4.74 -15.34
CA THR A 32 2.70 4.48 -16.76
C THR A 32 2.66 2.98 -17.09
N ILE A 33 3.38 2.15 -16.33
CA ILE A 33 3.50 0.72 -16.64
C ILE A 33 2.33 -0.07 -16.05
N LEU A 34 2.14 -0.04 -14.73
CA LEU A 34 1.13 -0.87 -14.06
C LEU A 34 -0.31 -0.46 -14.41
N ARG A 35 -0.67 0.82 -14.23
CA ARG A 35 -2.04 1.28 -14.54
C ARG A 35 -2.25 1.49 -16.04
N GLY A 36 -1.27 2.09 -16.74
CA GLY A 36 -1.34 2.38 -18.16
C GLY A 36 -1.18 1.14 -19.05
N GLN A 37 0.03 0.59 -19.14
CA GLN A 37 0.34 -0.51 -20.07
C GLN A 37 -0.32 -1.84 -19.67
N LEU A 38 -0.32 -2.18 -18.37
CA LEU A 38 -0.87 -3.42 -17.85
C LEU A 38 -2.38 -3.33 -17.53
N GLY A 39 -2.95 -2.12 -17.55
CA GLY A 39 -4.37 -1.87 -17.32
C GLY A 39 -4.84 -2.22 -15.90
N PHE A 40 -3.97 -2.16 -14.90
CA PHE A 40 -4.30 -2.54 -13.53
C PHE A 40 -5.20 -1.50 -12.83
N GLY A 41 -6.40 -1.95 -12.46
CA GLY A 41 -7.43 -1.16 -11.78
C GLY A 41 -7.57 -1.45 -10.28
N GLY A 42 -6.80 -2.39 -9.73
CA GLY A 42 -6.80 -2.71 -8.31
C GLY A 42 -6.03 -1.69 -7.46
N ALA A 43 -6.04 -1.92 -6.14
CA ALA A 43 -5.38 -1.06 -5.17
C ALA A 43 -3.85 -1.25 -5.19
N VAL A 44 -3.11 -0.17 -4.99
CA VAL A 44 -1.65 -0.20 -4.83
C VAL A 44 -1.30 0.23 -3.41
N PHE A 45 -0.67 -0.65 -2.64
CA PHE A 45 -0.14 -0.34 -1.32
C PHE A 45 1.34 0.00 -1.44
N SER A 46 1.83 1.01 -0.73
CA SER A 46 3.28 1.09 -0.54
C SER A 46 3.77 -0.14 0.23
N ASP A 47 5.00 -0.53 -0.02
CA ASP A 47 5.73 -1.37 0.93
C ASP A 47 6.09 -0.53 2.18
N ASP A 48 6.61 -1.15 3.23
CA ASP A 48 6.76 -0.54 4.55
C ASP A 48 7.70 0.68 4.52
N LEU A 49 7.17 1.83 4.91
CA LEU A 49 7.92 3.09 5.01
C LEU A 49 8.83 3.13 6.23
N SER A 50 8.70 2.22 7.20
CA SER A 50 9.59 2.15 8.35
C SER A 50 11.03 1.77 7.95
N MET A 51 11.17 1.01 6.85
CA MET A 51 12.45 0.53 6.34
C MET A 51 13.33 1.70 5.90
N ALA A 52 14.39 2.00 6.68
CA ALA A 52 15.27 3.14 6.43
C ALA A 52 15.95 3.09 5.04
N GLY A 53 16.33 1.89 4.57
CA GLY A 53 16.92 1.70 3.23
C GLY A 53 15.93 1.92 2.09
N ALA A 54 14.62 1.83 2.36
CA ALA A 54 13.57 2.06 1.38
C ALA A 54 13.20 3.54 1.24
N ARG A 55 13.39 4.34 2.30
CA ARG A 55 13.12 5.80 2.31
C ARG A 55 14.22 6.64 1.66
N LEU A 56 14.97 6.07 0.72
CA LEU A 56 15.94 6.79 -0.06
C LEU A 56 15.28 7.28 -1.35
N ILE A 57 14.93 8.57 -1.36
CA ILE A 57 14.41 9.25 -2.55
C ILE A 57 15.50 10.15 -3.08
N ASP A 58 15.89 9.93 -4.34
CA ASP A 58 16.96 10.68 -5.02
C ASP A 58 18.27 10.72 -4.21
N GLY A 59 18.59 9.60 -3.55
CA GLY A 59 19.80 9.42 -2.73
C GLY A 59 19.75 10.07 -1.35
N LYS A 60 18.62 10.64 -0.94
CA LYS A 60 18.43 11.25 0.38
C LYS A 60 17.43 10.45 1.20
N GLN A 61 17.78 10.25 2.47
CA GLN A 61 16.83 9.69 3.43
C GLN A 61 15.79 10.77 3.76
N VAL A 62 14.52 10.43 3.60
CA VAL A 62 13.41 11.35 3.85
C VAL A 62 12.63 10.94 5.11
N SER A 63 11.87 11.88 5.67
CA SER A 63 10.92 11.63 6.75
C SER A 63 9.81 10.66 6.34
N TYR A 64 9.05 10.14 7.31
CA TYR A 64 7.90 9.27 7.02
C TYR A 64 6.84 10.00 6.20
N THR A 65 6.56 11.26 6.54
CA THR A 65 5.59 12.11 5.83
C THR A 65 6.01 12.36 4.40
N GLU A 66 7.26 12.75 4.16
CA GLU A 66 7.78 12.97 2.81
C GLU A 66 7.73 11.67 1.97
N ALA A 67 8.09 10.53 2.57
CA ALA A 67 7.99 9.23 1.90
C ALA A 67 6.53 8.88 1.55
N ALA A 68 5.60 9.11 2.48
CA ALA A 68 4.18 8.85 2.27
C ALA A 68 3.61 9.72 1.14
N VAL A 69 3.86 11.03 1.18
CA VAL A 69 3.46 11.96 0.11
C VAL A 69 4.04 11.52 -1.22
N ALA A 70 5.34 11.18 -1.27
CA ALA A 70 5.97 10.71 -2.50
C ALA A 70 5.36 9.42 -3.05
N ALA A 71 5.05 8.43 -2.21
CA ALA A 71 4.41 7.19 -2.62
C ALA A 71 2.98 7.42 -3.13
N LEU A 72 2.20 8.27 -2.43
CA LEU A 72 0.84 8.63 -2.84
C LEU A 72 0.85 9.38 -4.18
N MET A 73 1.74 10.36 -4.34
CA MET A 73 1.93 11.08 -5.61
C MET A 73 2.43 10.17 -6.75
N ALA A 74 3.19 9.13 -6.44
CA ALA A 74 3.61 8.13 -7.42
C ALA A 74 2.43 7.27 -7.92
N GLY A 75 1.32 7.20 -7.18
CA GLY A 75 0.10 6.48 -7.56
C GLY A 75 -0.29 5.34 -6.62
N CYS A 76 0.38 5.21 -5.46
CA CYS A 76 -0.09 4.36 -4.38
C CYS A 76 -1.44 4.87 -3.85
N ASP A 77 -2.34 3.95 -3.52
CA ASP A 77 -3.65 4.26 -2.95
C ASP A 77 -3.63 4.27 -1.42
N MET A 78 -2.66 3.56 -0.82
CA MET A 78 -2.45 3.52 0.62
C MET A 78 -0.96 3.37 0.93
N VAL A 79 -0.53 3.96 2.04
CA VAL A 79 0.84 3.85 2.55
C VAL A 79 0.87 3.05 3.84
N LEU A 80 1.94 2.29 4.04
CA LEU A 80 2.14 1.45 5.21
C LEU A 80 3.29 2.00 6.05
N LEU A 81 3.02 2.32 7.31
CA LEU A 81 4.04 2.60 8.32
C LEU A 81 3.94 1.55 9.41
N CYS A 82 4.73 0.48 9.29
CA CYS A 82 4.62 -0.67 10.17
C CYS A 82 5.54 -0.53 11.39
N ASN A 83 5.15 -1.16 12.51
CA ASN A 83 5.97 -1.25 13.73
C ASN A 83 6.41 0.10 14.32
N GLN A 84 5.77 1.21 13.93
CA GLN A 84 6.01 2.55 14.49
C GLN A 84 4.90 3.00 15.46
N SER A 85 3.89 2.14 15.65
CA SER A 85 2.82 2.34 16.63
C SER A 85 3.20 1.83 18.04
N VAL A 86 4.38 1.24 18.21
CA VAL A 86 4.89 0.79 19.51
C VAL A 86 5.38 1.96 20.35
N GLY A 87 5.23 1.85 21.68
CA GLY A 87 5.50 2.94 22.62
C GLY A 87 4.33 3.93 22.65
N GLU A 88 4.62 5.22 22.48
CA GLU A 88 3.59 6.28 22.44
C GLU A 88 2.99 6.47 21.04
N GLY A 89 3.46 5.75 20.01
CA GLY A 89 2.90 5.86 18.65
C GLY A 89 3.19 7.17 17.91
N ARG A 90 4.02 8.06 18.47
CA ARG A 90 4.32 9.40 17.94
C ARG A 90 4.66 9.43 16.45
N ALA A 91 5.41 8.45 15.95
CA ALA A 91 5.77 8.42 14.53
C ALA A 91 4.57 8.23 13.59
N VAL A 92 3.51 7.56 14.06
CA VAL A 92 2.24 7.45 13.33
C VAL A 92 1.48 8.77 13.42
N ASP A 93 1.42 9.39 14.60
CA ASP A 93 0.77 10.69 14.79
C ASP A 93 1.44 11.78 13.94
N ASP A 94 2.76 11.89 13.98
CA ASP A 94 3.56 12.83 13.17
C ASP A 94 3.33 12.63 11.65
N LEU A 95 3.16 11.37 11.22
CA LEU A 95 2.82 11.05 9.83
C LEU A 95 1.41 11.54 9.48
N LEU A 96 0.43 11.29 10.34
CA LEU A 96 -0.96 11.70 10.12
C LEU A 96 -1.09 13.23 10.11
N ASP A 97 -0.48 13.91 11.07
CA ASP A 97 -0.44 15.37 11.17
C ASP A 97 0.28 15.97 9.96
N GLY A 98 1.40 15.39 9.55
CA GLY A 98 2.14 15.80 8.37
C GLY A 98 1.36 15.62 7.06
N LEU A 99 0.59 14.54 6.92
CA LEU A 99 -0.29 14.34 5.76
C LEU A 99 -1.46 15.33 5.75
N ALA A 100 -2.05 15.61 6.91
CA ALA A 100 -3.08 16.64 7.04
C ALA A 100 -2.54 18.04 6.66
N GLU A 101 -1.33 18.37 7.12
CA GLU A 101 -0.66 19.62 6.73
C GLU A 101 -0.35 19.68 5.23
N ALA A 102 0.16 18.59 4.65
CA ALA A 102 0.43 18.50 3.21
C ALA A 102 -0.85 18.70 2.39
N GLN A 103 -1.99 18.15 2.86
CA GLN A 103 -3.29 18.35 2.23
C GLN A 103 -3.76 19.80 2.34
N LEU A 104 -3.65 20.43 3.52
CA LEU A 104 -4.02 21.84 3.71
C LEU A 104 -3.18 22.79 2.86
N LYS A 105 -1.90 22.44 2.62
CA LYS A 105 -0.98 23.21 1.76
C LYS A 105 -1.13 22.91 0.26
N GLY A 106 -2.00 21.98 -0.13
CA GLY A 106 -2.17 21.56 -1.52
C GLY A 106 -0.96 20.81 -2.11
N GLN A 107 -0.12 20.22 -1.26
CA GLN A 107 1.05 19.43 -1.68
C GLN A 107 0.65 18.01 -2.10
N TRP A 108 -0.49 17.53 -1.61
CA TRP A 108 -1.11 16.28 -1.98
C TRP A 108 -2.62 16.39 -1.84
N GLU A 109 -3.36 15.72 -2.73
CA GLU A 109 -4.81 15.63 -2.67
C GLU A 109 -5.25 14.15 -2.69
N PRO A 110 -6.17 13.74 -1.80
CA PRO A 110 -6.73 12.41 -1.84
C PRO A 110 -7.56 12.23 -3.13
N LEU A 111 -7.44 11.05 -3.75
CA LEU A 111 -8.18 10.70 -4.95
C LEU A 111 -9.38 9.81 -4.61
N ASP A 112 -10.58 10.15 -5.09
CA ASP A 112 -11.78 9.32 -4.93
C ASP A 112 -11.61 7.91 -5.50
N ALA A 113 -10.82 7.79 -6.57
CA ALA A 113 -10.47 6.51 -7.17
C ALA A 113 -9.66 5.64 -6.20
N SER A 114 -8.75 6.23 -5.41
CA SER A 114 -7.97 5.51 -4.41
C SER A 114 -8.86 4.99 -3.28
N GLU A 115 -9.80 5.81 -2.80
CA GLU A 115 -10.76 5.38 -1.78
C GLU A 115 -11.70 4.29 -2.29
N SER A 116 -12.15 4.39 -3.55
CA SER A 116 -12.97 3.35 -4.19
C SER A 116 -12.23 2.02 -4.28
N ARG A 117 -10.95 2.05 -4.70
CA ARG A 117 -10.09 0.85 -4.75
C ARG A 117 -9.87 0.25 -3.36
N ARG A 118 -9.65 1.08 -2.33
CA ARG A 118 -9.53 0.62 -0.94
C ARG A 118 -10.80 -0.08 -0.46
N ARG A 119 -11.97 0.52 -0.70
CA ARG A 119 -13.27 -0.06 -0.31
C ARG A 119 -13.57 -1.37 -1.01
N ALA A 120 -13.13 -1.52 -2.26
CA ALA A 120 -13.27 -2.76 -3.01
C ALA A 120 -12.51 -3.96 -2.40
N LEU A 121 -11.57 -3.71 -1.47
CA LEU A 121 -10.86 -4.76 -0.74
C LEU A 121 -11.59 -5.23 0.53
N LEU A 122 -12.66 -4.55 0.94
CA LEU A 122 -13.41 -4.97 2.12
C LEU A 122 -14.11 -6.30 1.86
N PRO A 123 -14.16 -7.21 2.87
CA PRO A 123 -14.89 -8.46 2.74
C PRO A 123 -16.37 -8.21 2.37
N LEU A 124 -16.86 -8.88 1.33
CA LEU A 124 -18.24 -8.73 0.85
C LEU A 124 -19.24 -9.54 1.67
N THR A 125 -18.77 -10.55 2.40
CA THR A 125 -19.61 -11.46 3.18
C THR A 125 -19.15 -11.48 4.63
N ARG A 126 -20.11 -11.68 5.54
CA ARG A 126 -19.80 -11.88 6.95
C ARG A 126 -18.94 -13.14 7.12
N ALA A 127 -17.85 -13.02 7.86
CA ALA A 127 -17.03 -14.16 8.24
C ALA A 127 -17.78 -15.06 9.23
N LEU A 128 -17.59 -16.38 9.11
CA LEU A 128 -18.01 -17.32 10.13
C LEU A 128 -17.27 -17.05 11.45
N ALA A 129 -17.95 -17.22 12.58
CA ALA A 129 -17.27 -17.24 13.87
C ALA A 129 -16.33 -18.46 13.92
N TRP A 130 -15.29 -18.37 14.76
CA TRP A 130 -14.28 -19.42 14.86
C TRP A 130 -14.87 -20.83 15.10
N PRO A 131 -15.84 -21.05 16.02
CA PRO A 131 -16.43 -22.37 16.22
C PRO A 131 -17.15 -22.91 14.97
N ASP A 132 -17.90 -22.05 14.28
CA ASP A 132 -18.66 -22.42 13.08
C ASP A 132 -17.74 -22.70 11.89
N LEU A 133 -16.63 -21.94 11.76
CA LEU A 133 -15.62 -22.18 10.76
C LEU A 133 -14.96 -23.55 10.95
N MET A 134 -14.54 -23.85 12.19
CA MET A 134 -13.87 -25.11 12.55
C MET A 134 -14.78 -26.34 12.34
N ALA A 135 -16.09 -26.17 12.47
CA ALA A 135 -17.07 -27.22 12.21
C ALA A 135 -17.53 -27.29 10.74
N SER A 136 -17.15 -26.31 9.90
CA SER A 136 -17.65 -26.26 8.52
C SER A 136 -17.03 -27.38 7.66
N PRO A 137 -17.84 -28.08 6.84
CA PRO A 137 -17.33 -29.18 6.00
C PRO A 137 -16.20 -28.75 5.05
N ALA A 138 -16.30 -27.53 4.51
CA ALA A 138 -15.29 -26.98 3.61
C ALA A 138 -13.94 -26.78 4.32
N TYR A 139 -13.95 -26.24 5.55
CA TYR A 139 -12.75 -26.06 6.35
C TYR A 139 -12.13 -27.40 6.75
N ILE A 140 -12.93 -28.35 7.26
CA ILE A 140 -12.46 -29.68 7.66
C ILE A 140 -11.84 -30.41 6.46
N HIS A 141 -12.48 -30.35 5.30
CA HIS A 141 -11.95 -30.93 4.08
C HIS A 141 -10.60 -30.30 3.70
N ALA A 142 -10.51 -28.97 3.71
CA ALA A 142 -9.26 -28.26 3.40
C ALA A 142 -8.12 -28.60 4.36
N VAL A 143 -8.40 -28.70 5.66
CA VAL A 143 -7.41 -29.13 6.67
C VAL A 143 -6.91 -30.55 6.40
N GLY A 144 -7.79 -31.46 5.97
CA GLY A 144 -7.40 -32.83 5.60
C GLY A 144 -6.51 -32.95 4.36
N LEU A 145 -6.35 -31.87 3.58
CA LEU A 145 -5.44 -31.81 2.43
C LEU A 145 -4.06 -31.24 2.78
N ILE A 146 -3.87 -30.73 4.01
CA ILE A 146 -2.58 -30.23 4.47
C ILE A 146 -1.68 -31.43 4.82
N PRO A 147 -0.47 -31.53 4.24
CA PRO A 147 0.46 -32.63 4.50
C PRO A 147 1.03 -32.64 5.92
#